data_AF-A0A8K0H1P1-F1
#
_entry.id   AF-A0A8K0H1P1-F1
#
_cell.length_a   1.000
_cell.length_b   1.000
_cell.length_c   1.000
_cell.angle_alpha   90.00
_cell.angle_beta   90.00
_cell.angle_gamma   90.00
#
_symmetry.space_group_name_H-M   'P 1'
#
loop_
_entity.id
_entity.type
_entity.pdbx_description
1 polymer ?
#
loop_
_entity_poly.entity_id
_entity_poly.type
_entity_poly.pdbx_seq_one_letter_code
_entity_poly.pdbx_strand_id
1 'polypeptide(L)'
;MSLNCATQLDEDDGEECYALTDASRLLVKDNPLSVTPFLLALLDPTLSQPWLHLSTWFQNDDRTPFETANGMALWEYAGHNPRFNNLFNDAMTSDARLVTSAVMEKCKGVFERLESLVDVGECTVFDLPHVVGDLEGSENVKYVGGDMFEAVPSADAVLLKCILHDWNDEECVKILGRCKEAITSKGSKKGKVIIIDMMVENHKGDEESTATQLCFDMLMMTLVTGREEVKRLG
;
A
#
# COMPACT_ATOMS: atom_id res chain seq x y z
N MET A 1 21.88 -9.97 1.94
CA MET A 1 21.31 -9.34 0.73
C MET A 1 22.43 -8.58 0.06
N SER A 2 22.91 -9.04 -1.09
CA SER A 2 24.04 -8.40 -1.78
C SER A 2 23.52 -7.24 -2.62
N LEU A 3 23.94 -6.01 -2.30
CA LEU A 3 23.78 -4.89 -3.21
C LEU A 3 24.71 -5.12 -4.40
N ASN A 4 24.14 -5.61 -5.50
CA ASN A 4 24.87 -5.80 -6.75
C ASN A 4 25.23 -4.43 -7.35
N CYS A 5 26.38 -3.89 -6.96
CA CYS A 5 27.11 -2.90 -7.75
C CYS A 5 27.65 -3.59 -9.00
N ALA A 6 27.60 -2.92 -10.15
CA ALA A 6 28.36 -3.37 -11.30
C ALA A 6 29.82 -2.94 -11.10
N THR A 7 30.73 -3.89 -10.87
CA THR A 7 32.17 -3.63 -10.96
C THR A 7 32.53 -3.43 -12.43
N GLN A 8 32.88 -2.20 -12.79
CA GLN A 8 33.62 -1.93 -14.01
C GLN A 8 35.10 -1.80 -13.63
N LEU A 9 35.96 -2.54 -14.31
CA LEU A 9 37.39 -2.28 -14.30
C LEU A 9 37.62 -1.21 -15.37
N ASP A 10 38.03 0.00 -14.97
CA ASP A 10 38.57 0.96 -15.92
C ASP A 10 39.93 0.43 -16.40
N GLU A 11 40.08 0.27 -17.72
CA GLU A 11 41.28 -0.37 -18.32
C GLU A 11 42.57 0.45 -18.17
N ASP A 12 42.53 1.65 -17.57
CA ASP A 12 43.63 2.64 -17.59
C ASP A 12 44.28 2.92 -16.21
N ASP A 13 43.68 2.56 -15.05
CA ASP A 13 44.28 2.89 -13.74
C ASP A 13 44.08 1.86 -12.59
N GLY A 14 43.52 0.67 -12.87
CA GLY A 14 43.56 -0.47 -11.93
C GLY A 14 42.78 -0.34 -10.61
N GLU A 15 42.01 0.72 -10.40
CA GLU A 15 41.09 0.88 -9.26
C GLU A 15 39.76 0.12 -9.49
N GLU A 16 39.14 -0.38 -8.41
CA GLU A 16 37.81 -0.98 -8.47
C GLU A 16 36.72 0.11 -8.50
N CYS A 17 36.08 0.32 -9.65
CA CYS A 17 34.96 1.24 -9.79
C CYS A 17 33.61 0.54 -9.56
N TYR A 18 32.73 1.15 -8.75
CA TYR A 18 31.37 0.66 -8.49
C TYR A 18 30.32 1.53 -9.22
N ALA A 19 29.59 0.93 -10.17
CA ALA A 19 28.53 1.60 -10.92
C ALA A 19 27.12 1.15 -10.50
N LEU A 20 26.15 2.06 -10.66
CA LEU A 20 24.74 1.81 -10.37
C LEU A 20 24.10 0.87 -11.41
N THR A 21 23.63 -0.28 -10.93
CA THR A 21 22.68 -1.17 -11.63
C THR A 21 21.26 -0.60 -11.62
N ASP A 22 20.38 -1.06 -12.51
CA ASP A 22 19.00 -0.57 -12.61
C ASP A 22 18.21 -0.76 -11.30
N ALA A 23 18.42 -1.86 -10.58
CA ALA A 23 17.86 -2.06 -9.24
C ALA A 23 18.38 -1.00 -8.24
N SER A 24 19.69 -0.74 -8.21
CA SER A 24 20.27 0.27 -7.32
C SER A 24 19.87 1.71 -7.68
N ARG A 25 19.49 2.00 -8.94
CA ARG A 25 18.92 3.30 -9.33
C ARG A 25 17.61 3.59 -8.62
N LEU A 26 16.81 2.57 -8.26
CA LEU A 26 15.61 2.73 -7.44
C LEU A 26 15.93 3.08 -5.97
N LEU A 27 17.19 3.00 -5.55
CA LEU A 27 17.62 3.41 -4.21
C LEU A 27 18.11 4.87 -4.14
N VAL A 28 18.32 5.51 -5.30
CA VAL A 28 18.81 6.89 -5.38
C VAL A 28 17.71 7.86 -4.96
N LYS A 29 17.97 8.68 -3.94
CA LYS A 29 17.00 9.61 -3.34
C LYS A 29 16.30 10.53 -4.34
N ASP A 30 17.03 10.99 -5.35
CA ASP A 30 16.52 11.94 -6.36
C ASP A 30 15.83 11.25 -7.55
N ASN A 31 15.70 9.90 -7.53
CA ASN A 31 14.89 9.18 -8.51
C ASN A 31 13.39 9.38 -8.19
N PRO A 32 12.56 9.86 -9.14
CA PRO A 32 11.11 9.99 -8.94
C PRO A 32 10.39 8.69 -8.53
N LEU A 33 10.98 7.53 -8.88
CA LEU A 33 10.53 6.19 -8.56
C LEU A 33 11.39 5.52 -7.47
N SER A 34 12.02 6.32 -6.59
CA SER A 34 12.84 5.80 -5.49
C SER A 34 12.00 4.97 -4.51
N VAL A 35 12.36 3.70 -4.32
CA VAL A 35 11.72 2.79 -3.34
C VAL A 35 12.40 2.79 -1.97
N THR A 36 13.39 3.66 -1.77
CA THR A 36 14.13 3.77 -0.49
C THR A 36 13.22 3.99 0.71
N PRO A 37 12.18 4.86 0.69
CA PRO A 37 11.27 5.02 1.82
C PRO A 37 10.55 3.72 2.19
N PHE A 38 10.10 2.96 1.18
CA PHE A 38 9.43 1.68 1.37
C PHE A 38 10.34 0.62 2.01
N LEU A 39 11.59 0.53 1.54
CA LEU A 39 12.59 -0.36 2.14
C LEU A 39 12.97 0.05 3.57
N LEU A 40 13.04 1.35 3.87
CA LEU A 40 13.31 1.83 5.23
C LEU A 40 12.18 1.49 6.20
N ALA A 41 10.91 1.55 5.76
CA ALA A 41 9.78 1.12 6.58
C ALA A 41 9.80 -0.39 6.86
N LEU A 42 9.99 -1.23 5.83
CA LEU A 42 10.07 -2.70 5.99
C LEU A 42 11.22 -3.15 6.90
N LEU A 43 12.31 -2.36 6.97
CA LEU A 43 13.48 -2.64 7.82
C LEU A 43 13.41 -1.98 9.20
N ASP A 44 12.41 -1.14 9.51
CA ASP A 44 12.24 -0.59 10.86
C ASP A 44 11.81 -1.72 11.83
N PRO A 45 12.32 -1.73 13.07
CA PRO A 45 11.93 -2.72 14.08
C PRO A 45 10.42 -2.88 14.28
N THR A 46 9.63 -1.81 14.12
CA THR A 46 8.16 -1.87 14.25
C THR A 46 7.52 -2.84 13.24
N LEU A 47 8.02 -2.92 12.00
CA LEU A 47 7.52 -3.87 10.99
C LEU A 47 8.31 -5.18 10.95
N SER A 48 9.60 -5.18 11.31
CA SER A 48 10.47 -6.36 11.19
C SER A 48 10.48 -7.28 12.43
N GLN A 49 10.24 -6.76 13.65
CA GLN A 49 10.19 -7.60 14.86
C GLN A 49 8.98 -8.55 14.93
N PRO A 50 7.74 -8.19 14.50
CA PRO A 50 6.57 -9.07 14.50
C PRO A 50 6.81 -10.47 13.90
N TRP A 51 7.64 -10.57 12.87
CA TRP A 51 8.05 -11.84 12.24
C TRP A 51 8.71 -12.82 13.21
N LEU A 52 9.37 -12.33 14.27
CA LEU A 52 10.00 -13.16 15.31
C LEU A 52 8.98 -13.67 16.35
N HIS A 53 7.78 -13.08 16.39
CA HIS A 53 6.72 -13.41 17.35
C HIS A 53 5.71 -14.46 16.84
N LEU A 54 5.81 -14.91 15.59
CA LEU A 54 4.92 -15.92 14.97
C LEU A 54 4.67 -17.13 15.89
N SER A 55 5.74 -17.69 16.49
CA SER A 55 5.62 -18.87 17.36
C SER A 55 4.87 -18.60 18.68
N THR A 56 4.91 -17.36 19.18
CA THR A 56 4.19 -16.91 20.38
C THR A 56 2.74 -16.57 20.06
N TRP A 57 2.50 -15.94 18.91
CA TRP A 57 1.17 -15.64 18.39
C TRP A 57 0.31 -16.91 18.21
N PHE A 58 0.88 -17.99 17.66
CA PHE A 58 0.20 -19.31 17.61
C PHE A 58 -0.16 -19.92 18.99
N GLN A 59 0.20 -19.28 20.10
CA GLN A 59 -0.05 -19.73 21.47
C GLN A 59 -0.87 -18.71 22.30
N ASN A 60 -1.39 -17.65 21.68
CA ASN A 60 -2.23 -16.64 22.34
C ASN A 60 -3.50 -16.33 21.51
N ASP A 61 -4.29 -15.37 21.99
CA ASP A 61 -5.57 -14.97 21.40
C ASP A 61 -5.46 -13.61 20.65
N ASP A 62 -4.24 -13.10 20.40
CA ASP A 62 -4.03 -11.82 19.70
C ASP A 62 -4.37 -11.97 18.21
N ARG A 63 -4.85 -10.91 17.56
CA ARG A 63 -5.30 -10.97 16.16
C ARG A 63 -4.13 -11.15 15.18
N THR A 64 -2.95 -10.61 15.49
CA THR A 64 -1.77 -10.65 14.60
C THR A 64 -0.45 -10.78 15.39
N PRO A 65 0.64 -11.26 14.75
CA PRO A 65 1.98 -11.20 15.32
C PRO A 65 2.45 -9.77 15.66
N PHE A 66 1.96 -8.75 14.94
CA PHE A 66 2.22 -7.35 15.27
C PHE A 66 1.58 -6.96 16.61
N GLU A 67 0.35 -7.37 16.86
CA GLU A 67 -0.33 -7.16 18.14
C GLU A 67 0.41 -7.89 19.27
N THR A 68 0.84 -9.13 19.06
CA THR A 68 1.70 -9.86 20.02
C THR A 68 3.04 -9.18 20.30
N ALA A 69 3.62 -8.47 19.33
CA ALA A 69 4.90 -7.78 19.49
C ALA A 69 4.77 -6.37 20.11
N ASN A 70 3.67 -5.65 19.82
CA ASN A 70 3.51 -4.22 20.16
C ASN A 70 2.37 -3.93 21.17
N GLY A 71 1.53 -4.91 21.49
CA GLY A 71 0.41 -4.80 22.44
C GLY A 71 -0.82 -4.03 21.93
N MET A 72 -0.90 -3.73 20.63
CA MET A 72 -2.01 -3.06 19.96
C MET A 72 -1.96 -3.28 18.44
N ALA A 73 -3.06 -3.02 17.75
CA ALA A 73 -3.14 -3.16 16.29
C ALA A 73 -2.31 -2.08 15.54
N LEU A 74 -1.90 -2.38 14.30
CA LEU A 74 -1.03 -1.52 13.47
C LEU A 74 -1.52 -0.06 13.35
N TRP A 75 -2.81 0.12 13.03
CA TRP A 75 -3.40 1.44 12.80
C TRP A 75 -3.57 2.25 14.09
N GLU A 76 -3.80 1.56 15.23
CA GLU A 76 -3.79 2.18 16.55
C GLU A 76 -2.37 2.59 16.96
N TYR A 77 -1.37 1.74 16.68
CA TYR A 77 0.04 2.06 16.91
C TYR A 77 0.50 3.27 16.09
N ALA A 78 0.11 3.35 14.81
CA ALA A 78 0.39 4.52 13.96
C ALA A 78 -0.20 5.81 14.54
N GLY A 79 -1.48 5.79 14.95
CA GLY A 79 -2.13 6.92 15.59
C GLY A 79 -1.45 7.41 16.89
N HIS A 80 -0.79 6.52 17.63
CA HIS A 80 -0.05 6.85 18.86
C HIS A 80 1.45 7.16 18.63
N ASN A 81 2.02 6.84 17.46
CA ASN A 81 3.46 6.96 17.19
C ASN A 81 3.74 7.79 15.92
N PRO A 82 3.84 9.13 16.04
CA PRO A 82 4.08 10.02 14.89
C PRO A 82 5.35 9.70 14.09
N ARG A 83 6.40 9.14 14.73
CA ARG A 83 7.62 8.73 14.02
C ARG A 83 7.32 7.59 13.04
N PHE A 84 6.58 6.59 13.52
CA PHE A 84 6.19 5.44 12.72
C PHE A 84 5.14 5.82 11.66
N ASN A 85 4.13 6.62 12.03
CA ASN A 85 3.14 7.16 11.09
C ASN A 85 3.80 7.84 9.88
N ASN A 86 4.73 8.77 10.13
CA ASN A 86 5.42 9.48 9.06
C ASN A 86 6.26 8.53 8.18
N LEU A 87 6.96 7.57 8.78
CA LEU A 87 7.75 6.57 8.06
C LEU A 87 6.86 5.68 7.16
N PHE A 88 5.71 5.26 7.66
CA PHE A 88 4.74 4.46 6.92
C PHE A 88 4.11 5.27 5.77
N ASN A 89 3.72 6.52 6.02
CA ASN A 89 3.13 7.40 5.01
C ASN A 89 4.13 7.77 3.90
N ASP A 90 5.42 7.94 4.24
CA ASP A 90 6.51 8.12 3.25
C ASP A 90 6.69 6.86 2.38
N ALA A 91 6.61 5.66 2.98
CA ALA A 91 6.66 4.38 2.27
C ALA A 91 5.47 4.19 1.32
N MET A 92 4.25 4.47 1.78
CA MET A 92 3.05 4.39 0.94
C MET A 92 3.05 5.44 -0.16
N THR A 93 3.58 6.64 0.09
CA THR A 93 3.79 7.70 -0.92
C THR A 93 4.78 7.25 -2.00
N SER A 94 5.86 6.56 -1.60
CA SER A 94 6.85 5.98 -2.51
C SER A 94 6.21 4.95 -3.44
N ASP A 95 5.47 3.98 -2.90
CA ASP A 95 4.76 2.98 -3.70
C ASP A 95 3.67 3.59 -4.61
N ALA A 96 2.88 4.53 -4.08
CA ALA A 96 1.85 5.22 -4.85
C ALA A 96 2.40 5.94 -6.10
N ARG A 97 3.62 6.50 -6.06
CA ARG A 97 4.26 7.09 -7.24
C ARG A 97 4.58 6.05 -8.31
N LEU A 98 5.06 4.87 -7.90
CA LEU A 98 5.38 3.77 -8.81
C LEU A 98 4.10 3.20 -9.45
N VAL A 99 3.10 2.87 -8.64
CA VAL A 99 1.81 2.32 -9.09
C VAL A 99 1.07 3.33 -9.98
N THR A 100 0.96 4.59 -9.55
CA THR A 100 0.32 5.64 -10.36
C THR A 100 1.01 5.83 -11.70
N SER A 101 2.35 5.76 -11.76
CA SER A 101 3.09 5.86 -13.02
C SER A 101 2.71 4.73 -13.99
N ALA A 102 2.66 3.48 -13.52
CA ALA A 102 2.27 2.33 -14.33
C ALA A 102 0.79 2.36 -14.75
N VAL A 103 -0.11 2.77 -13.85
CA VAL A 103 -1.55 2.92 -14.10
C VAL A 103 -1.81 4.04 -15.11
N MET A 104 -1.12 5.17 -14.99
CA MET A 104 -1.22 6.28 -15.95
C MET A 104 -0.58 5.96 -17.30
N GLU A 105 0.35 5.01 -17.38
CA GLU A 105 0.87 4.50 -18.66
C GLU A 105 -0.12 3.54 -19.32
N LYS A 106 -0.57 2.51 -18.59
CA LYS A 106 -1.23 1.31 -19.16
C LYS A 106 -2.75 1.30 -19.05
N CYS A 107 -3.33 2.05 -18.11
CA CYS A 107 -4.73 1.92 -17.69
C CYS A 107 -5.55 3.23 -17.83
N LYS A 108 -5.11 4.20 -18.64
CA LYS A 108 -5.78 5.50 -18.84
C LYS A 108 -7.30 5.41 -19.04
N GLY A 109 -7.76 4.40 -19.80
CA GLY A 109 -9.17 4.16 -20.10
C GLY A 109 -10.08 3.90 -18.87
N VAL A 110 -9.51 3.54 -17.71
CA VAL A 110 -10.26 3.34 -16.46
C VAL A 110 -10.90 4.65 -15.98
N PHE A 111 -10.20 5.76 -16.18
CA PHE A 111 -10.56 7.11 -15.70
C PHE A 111 -11.35 7.94 -16.73
N GLU A 112 -11.59 7.41 -17.93
CA GLU A 112 -12.39 8.11 -18.94
C GLU A 112 -13.82 8.34 -18.45
N ARG A 113 -14.31 9.57 -18.64
CA ARG A 113 -15.67 10.05 -18.32
C ARG A 113 -16.00 10.11 -16.81
N LEU A 114 -14.98 10.12 -15.94
CA LEU A 114 -15.17 10.52 -14.54
C LEU A 114 -15.22 12.05 -14.45
N GLU A 115 -16.24 12.60 -13.79
CA GLU A 115 -16.33 14.03 -13.44
C GLU A 115 -15.74 14.27 -12.03
N SER A 116 -15.86 13.27 -11.15
CA SER A 116 -15.12 13.20 -9.88
C SER A 116 -14.53 11.80 -9.70
N LEU A 117 -13.23 11.72 -9.39
CA LEU A 117 -12.60 10.49 -8.87
C LEU A 117 -12.60 10.56 -7.34
N VAL A 118 -12.98 9.45 -6.74
CA VAL A 118 -12.77 9.17 -5.32
C VAL A 118 -11.53 8.31 -5.20
N ASP A 119 -10.40 8.85 -4.76
CA ASP A 119 -9.45 8.14 -3.88
C ASP A 119 -9.82 8.49 -2.41
N VAL A 120 -11.13 8.64 -2.19
CA VAL A 120 -11.70 9.86 -1.58
C VAL A 120 -11.95 10.97 -2.66
N GLY A 121 -13.15 11.56 -2.86
CA GLY A 121 -13.51 12.40 -4.03
C GLY A 121 -14.55 13.51 -3.81
N GLU A 122 -14.73 14.55 -4.63
CA GLU A 122 -13.90 15.13 -5.72
C GLU A 122 -12.41 15.28 -5.35
N CYS A 123 -11.53 14.39 -5.83
CA CYS A 123 -10.15 14.23 -5.33
C CYS A 123 -9.99 14.56 -3.84
N THR A 124 -10.87 14.00 -3.01
CA THR A 124 -11.03 14.27 -1.58
C THR A 124 -10.34 13.16 -0.80
N VAL A 125 -9.02 13.10 -0.80
CA VAL A 125 -8.24 12.05 -0.11
C VAL A 125 -8.80 11.85 1.30
N PHE A 126 -9.25 10.63 1.60
CA PHE A 126 -9.91 10.29 2.85
C PHE A 126 -9.19 9.15 3.53
N ASP A 127 -8.86 9.39 4.78
CA ASP A 127 -8.02 8.54 5.58
C ASP A 127 -8.34 8.79 7.06
N LEU A 128 -7.66 8.09 7.96
CA LEU A 128 -7.74 8.34 9.39
C LEU A 128 -7.30 9.78 9.70
N PRO A 129 -7.92 10.47 10.69
CA PRO A 129 -7.61 11.86 10.99
C PRO A 129 -6.12 12.17 11.28
N HIS A 130 -5.33 11.18 11.72
CA HIS A 130 -3.90 11.33 11.99
C HIS A 130 -3.01 11.24 10.74
N VAL A 131 -3.55 10.83 9.59
CA VAL A 131 -2.84 10.80 8.29
C VAL A 131 -3.05 12.12 7.55
N VAL A 132 -4.29 12.62 7.52
CA VAL A 132 -4.69 13.80 6.72
C VAL A 132 -4.83 15.11 7.53
N GLY A 133 -4.70 15.08 8.85
CA GLY A 133 -4.99 16.21 9.73
C GLY A 133 -4.15 17.47 9.50
N ASP A 134 -2.90 17.32 9.03
CA ASP A 134 -1.96 18.41 8.76
C ASP A 134 -1.85 18.75 7.25
N LEU A 135 -2.73 18.21 6.40
CA LEU A 135 -2.66 18.37 4.93
C LEU A 135 -3.57 19.48 4.42
N GLU A 136 -3.00 20.46 3.72
CA GLU A 136 -3.75 21.53 3.04
C GLU A 136 -4.21 21.10 1.64
N GLY A 137 -5.50 21.25 1.37
CA GLY A 137 -6.10 21.00 0.06
C GLY A 137 -5.76 22.07 -1.00
N SER A 138 -6.19 21.82 -2.23
CA SER A 138 -6.16 22.77 -3.34
C SER A 138 -7.57 22.99 -3.91
N GLU A 139 -7.71 23.84 -4.92
CA GLU A 139 -9.00 24.09 -5.60
C GLU A 139 -9.69 22.79 -6.07
N ASN A 140 -8.90 21.80 -6.48
CA ASN A 140 -9.39 20.52 -7.02
C ASN A 140 -9.13 19.32 -6.11
N VAL A 141 -8.47 19.47 -4.96
CA VAL A 141 -8.09 18.36 -4.06
C VAL A 141 -8.49 18.72 -2.64
N LYS A 142 -9.24 17.85 -1.96
CA LYS A 142 -9.65 18.02 -0.57
C LYS A 142 -9.03 16.92 0.28
N TYR A 143 -8.97 17.14 1.59
CA TYR A 143 -8.56 16.13 2.57
C TYR A 143 -9.67 16.00 3.60
N VAL A 144 -10.12 14.78 3.91
CA VAL A 144 -11.20 14.53 4.89
C VAL A 144 -10.78 13.39 5.82
N GLY A 145 -10.59 13.70 7.09
CA GLY A 145 -10.37 12.69 8.12
C GLY A 145 -11.67 11.96 8.48
N GLY A 146 -11.63 10.64 8.58
CA GLY A 146 -12.78 9.83 9.02
C GLY A 146 -12.45 8.35 9.17
N ASP A 147 -13.50 7.53 9.22
CA ASP A 147 -13.41 6.08 9.30
C ASP A 147 -14.26 5.45 8.17
N MET A 148 -13.61 4.70 7.28
CA MET A 148 -14.26 4.03 6.15
C MET A 148 -15.25 2.94 6.57
N PHE A 149 -15.13 2.39 7.79
CA PHE A 149 -16.09 1.45 8.34
C PHE A 149 -17.42 2.12 8.73
N GLU A 150 -17.39 3.40 9.06
CA GLU A 150 -18.57 4.17 9.42
C GLU A 150 -19.22 4.80 8.19
N ALA A 151 -18.48 5.59 7.40
CA ALA A 151 -18.98 6.22 6.18
C ALA A 151 -17.87 6.57 5.18
N VAL A 152 -18.13 6.36 3.89
CA VAL A 152 -17.29 6.83 2.78
C VAL A 152 -17.98 8.01 2.08
N PRO A 153 -17.33 9.17 1.89
CA PRO A 153 -17.93 10.31 1.18
C PRO A 153 -18.40 10.00 -0.25
N SER A 154 -19.51 10.65 -0.65
CA SER A 154 -20.18 10.46 -1.95
C SER A 154 -19.39 11.01 -3.13
N ALA A 155 -19.07 10.17 -4.13
CA ALA A 155 -18.79 10.62 -5.49
C ALA A 155 -18.88 9.48 -6.53
N ASP A 156 -18.39 9.71 -7.76
CA ASP A 156 -18.76 8.91 -8.93
C ASP A 156 -17.98 7.59 -9.07
N ALA A 157 -16.77 7.47 -8.52
CA ALA A 157 -16.01 6.22 -8.55
C ALA A 157 -14.97 6.13 -7.42
N VAL A 158 -15.11 5.17 -6.50
CA VAL A 158 -14.17 4.89 -5.39
C VAL A 158 -12.96 4.11 -5.89
N LEU A 159 -11.77 4.51 -5.45
CA LEU A 159 -10.49 3.83 -5.58
C LEU A 159 -10.08 3.34 -4.18
N LEU A 160 -9.62 2.10 -4.12
CA LEU A 160 -9.05 1.45 -2.95
C LEU A 160 -7.70 0.88 -3.40
N LYS A 161 -6.59 1.45 -2.94
CA LYS A 161 -5.24 1.02 -3.32
C LYS A 161 -4.45 0.64 -2.07
N CYS A 162 -4.04 -0.63 -1.98
CA CYS A 162 -3.44 -1.19 -0.76
C CYS A 162 -4.36 -0.96 0.44
N ILE A 163 -5.59 -1.46 0.33
CA ILE A 163 -6.62 -1.32 1.38
C ILE A 163 -7.23 -2.67 1.73
N LEU A 164 -7.77 -3.43 0.77
CA LEU A 164 -8.55 -4.63 1.14
C LEU A 164 -7.66 -5.76 1.66
N HIS A 165 -6.39 -5.80 1.25
CA HIS A 165 -5.43 -6.78 1.76
C HIS A 165 -5.09 -6.62 3.26
N ASP A 166 -5.47 -5.51 3.91
CA ASP A 166 -5.28 -5.31 5.35
C ASP A 166 -6.37 -5.97 6.22
N TRP A 167 -7.51 -6.33 5.64
CA TRP A 167 -8.73 -6.66 6.38
C TRP A 167 -9.22 -8.08 6.10
N ASN A 168 -9.91 -8.69 7.08
CA ASN A 168 -10.54 -9.99 6.85
C ASN A 168 -11.76 -9.88 5.91
N ASP A 169 -12.29 -11.02 5.47
CA ASP A 169 -13.43 -11.10 4.54
C ASP A 169 -14.66 -10.30 5.02
N GLU A 170 -14.99 -10.38 6.32
CA GLU A 170 -16.12 -9.65 6.92
C GLU A 170 -15.91 -8.13 6.91
N GLU A 171 -14.71 -7.67 7.27
CA GLU A 171 -14.30 -6.27 7.25
C GLU A 171 -14.25 -5.73 5.81
N CYS A 172 -13.70 -6.49 4.87
CA CYS A 172 -13.72 -6.20 3.42
C CYS A 172 -15.15 -6.02 2.89
N VAL A 173 -16.07 -6.92 3.25
CA VAL A 173 -17.49 -6.82 2.85
C VAL A 173 -18.14 -5.56 3.45
N LYS A 174 -17.79 -5.18 4.68
CA LYS A 174 -18.25 -3.92 5.31
C LYS A 174 -17.73 -2.70 4.54
N ILE A 175 -16.43 -2.63 4.23
CA ILE A 175 -15.81 -1.55 3.45
C ILE A 175 -16.47 -1.44 2.06
N LEU A 176 -16.56 -2.55 1.32
CA LEU A 176 -17.20 -2.56 0.00
C LEU A 176 -18.68 -2.17 0.04
N GLY A 177 -19.38 -2.48 1.15
CA GLY A 177 -20.74 -1.99 1.42
C GLY A 177 -20.80 -0.47 1.52
N ARG A 178 -19.90 0.15 2.29
CA ARG A 178 -19.77 1.62 2.42
C ARG A 178 -19.40 2.28 1.10
N CYS A 179 -18.45 1.71 0.35
CA CYS A 179 -18.09 2.19 -0.99
C CYS A 179 -19.29 2.14 -1.96
N LYS A 180 -20.11 1.08 -1.89
CA LYS A 180 -21.34 0.95 -2.70
C LYS A 180 -22.39 2.00 -2.34
N GLU A 181 -22.57 2.31 -1.05
CA GLU A 181 -23.45 3.39 -0.59
C GLU A 181 -22.97 4.76 -1.13
N ALA A 182 -21.67 5.04 -1.02
CA ALA A 182 -21.05 6.26 -1.53
C ALA A 182 -21.36 6.50 -3.03
N ILE A 183 -21.15 5.49 -3.88
CA ILE A 183 -21.35 5.62 -5.34
C ILE A 183 -22.81 5.56 -5.82
N THR A 184 -23.75 5.11 -4.98
CA THR A 184 -25.18 5.02 -5.35
C THR A 184 -25.99 6.25 -4.93
N SER A 185 -25.48 7.05 -4.01
CA SER A 185 -26.10 8.26 -3.46
C SER A 185 -26.55 9.31 -4.48
N LYS A 186 -25.92 9.40 -5.67
CA LYS A 186 -26.24 10.40 -6.73
C LYS A 186 -27.33 9.95 -7.74
N GLY A 187 -28.00 8.82 -7.50
CA GLY A 187 -29.33 8.51 -8.06
C GLY A 187 -29.50 8.31 -9.58
N SER A 188 -28.44 8.40 -10.41
CA SER A 188 -28.60 8.29 -11.88
C SER A 188 -27.38 7.80 -12.68
N LYS A 189 -26.15 7.91 -12.16
CA LYS A 189 -24.94 7.36 -12.80
C LYS A 189 -24.58 6.00 -12.20
N LYS A 190 -24.13 5.05 -13.03
CA LYS A 190 -23.44 3.84 -12.55
C LYS A 190 -22.04 4.24 -12.11
N GLY A 191 -21.86 4.47 -10.81
CA GLY A 191 -20.52 4.65 -10.27
C GLY A 191 -19.71 3.34 -10.26
N LYS A 192 -18.42 3.44 -9.93
CA LYS A 192 -17.49 2.30 -9.92
C LYS A 192 -16.79 2.16 -8.56
N VAL A 193 -16.35 0.95 -8.23
CA VAL A 193 -15.25 0.74 -7.27
C VAL A 193 -14.08 0.18 -8.07
N ILE A 194 -12.91 0.77 -7.89
CA ILE A 194 -11.64 0.42 -8.51
C ILE A 194 -10.76 -0.08 -7.37
N ILE A 195 -10.19 -1.28 -7.51
CA ILE A 195 -9.34 -1.89 -6.49
C ILE A 195 -7.96 -2.08 -7.11
N ILE A 196 -6.92 -1.68 -6.39
CA ILE A 196 -5.51 -1.84 -6.75
C ILE A 196 -4.79 -2.43 -5.54
N ASP A 197 -4.99 -3.72 -5.33
CA ASP A 197 -4.27 -4.54 -4.37
C ASP A 197 -3.43 -5.58 -5.14
N MET A 198 -2.50 -6.24 -4.44
CA MET A 198 -1.76 -7.36 -5.03
C MET A 198 -2.69 -8.58 -5.11
N MET A 199 -2.37 -9.50 -6.03
CA MET A 199 -3.17 -10.70 -6.26
C MET A 199 -2.23 -11.88 -6.44
N VAL A 200 -2.45 -12.95 -5.68
CA VAL A 200 -1.67 -14.19 -5.81
C VAL A 200 -2.13 -14.95 -7.04
N GLU A 201 -1.21 -15.24 -7.97
CA GLU A 201 -1.53 -15.86 -9.25
C GLU A 201 -1.35 -17.40 -9.22
N ASN A 202 -2.44 -18.14 -9.42
CA ASN A 202 -2.48 -19.61 -9.42
C ASN A 202 -1.87 -20.30 -10.66
N HIS A 203 -1.12 -19.60 -11.50
CA HIS A 203 -0.54 -20.15 -12.71
C HIS A 203 0.98 -20.00 -12.72
N LYS A 204 1.66 -20.61 -13.70
CA LYS A 204 3.11 -20.45 -13.88
C LYS A 204 3.43 -19.04 -14.36
N GLY A 205 3.42 -18.09 -13.43
CA GLY A 205 3.99 -16.77 -13.60
C GLY A 205 5.53 -16.83 -13.57
N ASP A 206 6.12 -15.65 -13.53
CA ASP A 206 7.53 -15.48 -13.22
C ASP A 206 7.82 -15.86 -11.75
N GLU A 207 8.92 -16.58 -11.50
CA GLU A 207 9.25 -17.11 -10.17
C GLU A 207 9.55 -15.99 -9.16
N GLU A 208 10.16 -14.88 -9.59
CA GLU A 208 10.44 -13.72 -8.73
C GLU A 208 9.15 -12.96 -8.36
N SER A 209 8.25 -12.78 -9.33
CA SER A 209 6.90 -12.23 -9.11
C SER A 209 6.10 -13.09 -8.11
N THR A 210 6.09 -14.43 -8.27
CA THR A 210 5.40 -15.33 -7.34
C THR A 210 6.02 -15.30 -5.95
N ALA A 211 7.35 -15.27 -5.82
CA ALA A 211 8.02 -15.14 -4.54
C ALA A 211 7.68 -13.81 -3.84
N THR A 212 7.55 -12.73 -4.61
CA THR A 212 7.11 -11.41 -4.11
C THR A 212 5.66 -11.46 -3.61
N GLN A 213 4.73 -12.04 -4.37
CA GLN A 213 3.32 -12.20 -3.97
C GLN A 213 3.18 -12.96 -2.64
N LEU A 214 3.90 -14.08 -2.48
CA LEU A 214 3.88 -14.86 -1.25
C LEU A 214 4.58 -14.15 -0.08
N CYS A 215 5.58 -13.32 -0.35
CA CYS A 215 6.21 -12.48 0.67
C CYS A 215 5.25 -11.41 1.20
N PHE A 216 4.42 -10.81 0.35
CA PHE A 216 3.40 -9.85 0.73
C PHE A 216 2.21 -10.51 1.45
N ASP A 217 1.78 -11.70 1.04
CA ASP A 217 0.75 -12.47 1.78
C ASP A 217 1.19 -12.77 3.23
N MET A 218 2.44 -13.21 3.41
CA MET A 218 3.04 -13.40 4.74
C MET A 218 3.23 -12.09 5.51
N LEU A 219 3.47 -10.96 4.82
CA LEU A 219 3.54 -9.62 5.43
C LEU A 219 2.16 -9.20 5.96
N MET A 220 1.08 -9.40 5.18
CA MET A 220 -0.29 -9.11 5.60
C MET A 220 -0.65 -9.93 6.83
N MET A 221 -0.48 -11.25 6.80
CA MET A 221 -0.69 -12.15 7.95
C MET A 221 0.12 -11.73 9.20
N THR A 222 1.29 -11.11 9.03
CA THR A 222 2.16 -10.71 10.13
C THR A 222 1.76 -9.36 10.76
N LEU A 223 1.27 -8.41 9.95
CA LEU A 223 1.03 -7.03 10.38
C LEU A 223 -0.45 -6.73 10.69
N VAL A 224 -1.35 -7.32 9.93
CA VAL A 224 -2.78 -6.96 9.82
C VAL A 224 -3.63 -8.23 9.74
N THR A 225 -4.97 -8.11 9.65
CA THR A 225 -5.86 -9.30 9.66
C THR A 225 -6.34 -9.77 8.28
N GLY A 226 -5.87 -9.13 7.23
CA GLY A 226 -6.10 -9.56 5.85
C GLY A 226 -5.03 -10.49 5.30
N ARG A 227 -5.00 -10.59 3.97
CA ARG A 227 -4.18 -11.50 3.16
C ARG A 227 -4.16 -10.98 1.72
N GLU A 228 -3.25 -11.49 0.90
CA GLU A 228 -3.30 -11.21 -0.55
C GLU A 228 -4.30 -12.15 -1.23
N GLU A 229 -5.23 -11.59 -2.01
CA GLU A 229 -6.32 -12.39 -2.57
C GLU A 229 -5.87 -13.29 -3.73
N VAL A 230 -6.37 -14.53 -3.72
CA VAL A 230 -5.97 -15.55 -4.69
C VAL A 230 -6.86 -15.47 -5.92
N LYS A 231 -6.26 -15.20 -7.08
CA LYS A 231 -6.97 -15.10 -8.36
C LYS A 231 -7.55 -16.47 -8.76
N ARG A 232 -8.87 -16.62 -8.53
CA ARG A 232 -9.62 -17.82 -8.93
C ARG A 232 -9.82 -17.81 -10.45
N LEU A 233 -9.50 -18.91 -11.10
CA LEU A 233 -9.83 -19.12 -12.52
C LEU A 233 -11.35 -19.33 -12.63
N GLY A 234 -12.00 -18.47 -13.42
CA GLY A 234 -13.41 -18.59 -13.80
C GLY A 234 -13.59 -19.25 -15.17
#